data_AF-A0A8T4AFN6-F1
#
_entry.id   AF-A0A8T4AFN6-F1
#
_cell.length_a   1.000
_cell.length_b   1.000
_cell.length_c   1.000
_cell.angle_alpha   90.00
_cell.angle_beta   90.00
_cell.angle_gamma   90.00
#
_symmetry.space_group_name_H-M   'P 1'
#
loop_
_entity.id
_entity.type
_entity.pdbx_description
1 polymer ?
#
loop_
_entity_poly.entity_id
_entity_poly.type
_entity_poly.pdbx_seq_one_letter_code
_entity_poly.pdbx_strand_id
1 'polypeptide(L)' 'MNTVADLKIDLVEVCEAAARACAPFVGSGQKDEGDGLAVDAMRTRINQVKMKGVIVIGEGAK' A
#
# COMPACT_ATOMS: atom_id res chain seq x y z
N MET A 1 19.84 -13.96 -2.85
CA MET A 1 19.86 -12.65 -2.17
C MET A 1 18.86 -11.77 -2.90
N ASN A 2 17.85 -11.23 -2.23
CA ASN A 2 17.00 -10.20 -2.86
C ASN A 2 17.87 -8.96 -3.06
N THR A 3 17.89 -8.48 -4.28
CA THR A 3 18.62 -7.28 -4.68
C THR A 3 17.72 -6.06 -4.49
N VAL A 4 18.32 -4.88 -4.51
CA VAL A 4 17.55 -3.62 -4.55
C VAL A 4 16.68 -3.53 -5.82
N ALA A 5 17.02 -4.25 -6.90
CA ALA A 5 16.20 -4.28 -8.10
C ALA A 5 14.87 -5.01 -7.86
N ASP A 6 14.88 -6.12 -7.12
CA ASP A 6 13.66 -6.88 -6.77
C ASP A 6 12.72 -6.03 -5.91
N LEU A 7 13.27 -5.23 -4.99
CA LEU A 7 12.50 -4.32 -4.14
C LEU A 7 11.71 -3.29 -4.95
N LYS A 8 12.22 -2.82 -6.10
CA LYS A 8 11.52 -1.83 -6.93
C LYS A 8 10.21 -2.40 -7.47
N ILE A 9 10.25 -3.63 -8.00
CA ILE A 9 9.08 -4.30 -8.55
C ILE A 9 8.09 -4.63 -7.44
N ASP A 10 8.58 -5.13 -6.31
CA ASP A 10 7.76 -5.39 -5.13
C ASP A 10 6.97 -4.15 -4.68
N LEU A 11 7.60 -2.97 -4.68
CA LEU A 11 6.93 -1.72 -4.29
C LEU A 11 5.95 -1.20 -5.34
N VAL A 12 6.19 -1.46 -6.64
CA VAL A 12 5.20 -1.16 -7.69
C VAL A 12 3.93 -1.97 -7.43
N GLU A 13 4.05 -3.26 -7.12
CA GLU A 13 2.90 -4.11 -6.83
C GLU A 13 2.14 -3.68 -5.57
N VAL A 14 2.83 -3.15 -4.55
CA VAL A 14 2.21 -2.53 -3.36
C VAL A 14 1.31 -1.36 -3.78
N CYS A 15 1.81 -0.47 -4.64
CA CYS A 15 1.04 0.66 -5.15
C CYS A 15 -0.16 0.22 -5.99
N GLU A 16 0.02 -0.77 -6.87
CA GLU A 16 -1.07 -1.32 -7.69
C GLU A 16 -2.17 -1.98 -6.85
N ALA A 17 -1.80 -2.69 -5.78
CA ALA A 17 -2.75 -3.29 -4.85
C ALA A 17 -3.61 -2.20 -4.18
N ALA A 18 -2.98 -1.13 -3.69
CA ALA A 18 -3.69 0.00 -3.08
C ALA A 18 -4.62 0.70 -4.07
N ALA A 19 -4.13 1.00 -5.28
CA ALA A 19 -4.90 1.67 -6.32
C ALA A 19 -6.11 0.84 -6.78
N ARG A 20 -5.95 -0.49 -6.94
CA ARG A 20 -7.07 -1.38 -7.28
C ARG A 20 -8.10 -1.45 -6.17
N ALA A 21 -7.68 -1.45 -4.91
CA ALA A 21 -8.58 -1.56 -3.76
C ALA A 21 -9.49 -0.32 -3.60
N CYS A 22 -8.96 0.88 -3.80
CA CYS A 22 -9.75 2.12 -3.68
C CYS A 22 -10.46 2.55 -4.97
N ALA A 23 -10.14 1.95 -6.12
CA ALA A 23 -10.75 2.29 -7.41
C ALA A 23 -12.30 2.33 -7.41
N PRO A 24 -13.03 1.41 -6.74
CA PRO A 24 -14.49 1.45 -6.69
C PRO A 24 -15.06 2.71 -5.99
N PHE A 25 -14.26 3.38 -5.17
CA PHE A 25 -14.67 4.55 -4.37
C PHE A 25 -14.43 5.88 -5.08
N VAL A 26 -13.79 5.87 -6.27
CA VAL A 26 -13.56 7.08 -7.06
C VAL A 26 -14.90 7.70 -7.48
N GLY A 27 -15.13 8.95 -7.07
CA GLY A 27 -16.37 9.68 -7.36
C GLY A 27 -17.57 9.28 -6.49
N SER A 28 -17.40 8.37 -5.54
CA SER A 28 -18.49 7.91 -4.66
C SER A 28 -18.84 8.88 -3.52
N GLY A 29 -17.93 9.81 -3.19
CA GLY A 29 -18.02 10.67 -2.00
C GLY A 29 -17.64 9.96 -0.68
N GLN A 30 -17.37 8.66 -0.72
CA GLN A 30 -16.97 7.82 0.42
C GLN A 30 -15.44 7.82 0.56
N LYS A 31 -14.91 8.94 1.05
CA LYS A 31 -13.46 9.15 1.15
C LYS A 31 -12.82 8.16 2.13
N ASP A 32 -13.38 8.03 3.32
CA ASP A 32 -12.74 7.31 4.43
C ASP A 32 -12.73 5.79 4.16
N GLU A 33 -13.77 5.27 3.51
CA GLU A 33 -13.83 3.88 3.07
C GLU A 33 -12.81 3.58 1.98
N GLY A 34 -12.69 4.48 0.98
CA GLY A 34 -11.70 4.35 -0.08
C GLY A 34 -10.27 4.40 0.45
N ASP A 35 -10.00 5.30 1.38
CA ASP A 35 -8.69 5.45 2.04
C ASP A 35 -8.35 4.24 2.90
N GLY A 36 -9.27 3.79 3.75
CA GLY A 36 -9.10 2.61 4.60
C GLY A 36 -8.76 1.35 3.78
N LEU A 37 -9.47 1.11 2.67
CA LEU A 37 -9.18 -0.04 1.81
C LEU A 37 -7.85 0.09 1.08
N ALA A 38 -7.43 1.29 0.67
CA ALA A 38 -6.11 1.50 0.08
C ALA A 38 -5.01 1.16 1.10
N VAL A 39 -5.15 1.65 2.34
CA VAL A 39 -4.19 1.45 3.44
C VAL A 39 -4.10 -0.03 3.81
N ASP A 40 -5.23 -0.73 3.92
CA ASP A 40 -5.27 -2.16 4.26
C ASP A 40 -4.63 -3.03 3.16
N ALA A 41 -4.93 -2.74 1.89
CA ALA A 41 -4.31 -3.43 0.76
C ALA A 41 -2.80 -3.18 0.70
N MET A 42 -2.38 -1.92 0.90
CA MET A 42 -0.97 -1.54 0.95
C MET A 42 -0.25 -2.27 2.10
N ARG A 43 -0.83 -2.26 3.31
CA ARG A 43 -0.28 -2.92 4.49
C ARG A 43 -0.15 -4.43 4.29
N THR A 44 -1.14 -5.06 3.67
CA THR A 44 -1.12 -6.50 3.39
C THR A 44 -0.01 -6.86 2.40
N ARG A 45 0.10 -6.14 1.27
CA ARG A 45 1.11 -6.44 0.24
C ARG A 45 2.52 -6.08 0.69
N ILE A 46 2.71 -4.97 1.40
CA ILE A 46 4.04 -4.50 1.83
C ILE A 46 4.65 -5.42 2.91
N ASN A 47 3.81 -6.06 3.73
CA ASN A 47 4.25 -7.05 4.73
C ASN A 47 4.77 -8.36 4.10
N GLN A 48 4.51 -8.60 2.81
CA GLN A 48 5.02 -9.76 2.07
C GLN A 48 6.37 -9.48 1.39
N VAL A 49 6.77 -8.21 1.31
CA VAL A 49 8.05 -7.80 0.74
C VAL A 49 9.16 -8.20 1.71
N LYS A 50 10.21 -8.86 1.19
CA LYS A 50 11.36 -9.27 2.00
C LYS A 50 12.25 -8.07 2.35
N MET A 51 11.84 -7.31 3.35
CA MET A 51 12.56 -6.15 3.86
C MET A 51 12.38 -5.99 5.37
N LYS A 52 13.25 -5.18 5.98
CA LYS A 52 13.09 -4.69 7.36
C LYS A 52 12.82 -3.18 7.33
N GLY A 53 11.60 -2.82 6.94
CA GLY A 53 11.16 -1.43 6.79
C GLY A 53 10.57 -0.84 8.07
N VAL A 54 10.64 0.49 8.20
CA VAL A 54 9.96 1.26 9.24
C VAL A 54 9.11 2.34 8.56
N ILE A 55 7.85 2.44 8.95
CA ILE A 55 6.99 3.54 8.49
C ILE A 55 7.36 4.80 9.26
N VAL A 56 7.95 5.77 8.57
CA VAL A 56 8.31 7.08 9.13
C VAL A 56 7.31 8.18 8.75
N ILE A 57 6.50 7.96 7.72
CA ILE A 57 5.38 8.80 7.28
C ILE A 57 4.22 7.86 6.95
N GLY A 58 3.02 8.14 7.46
CA GLY A 58 1.80 7.36 7.23
C GLY A 58 0.54 8.11 7.68
N GLU A 59 -0.59 7.41 7.73
CA GLU A 59 -1.92 8.02 8.00
C GLU A 59 -2.07 8.73 9.35
N GLY A 60 -1.18 8.48 10.30
CA GLY A 60 -1.22 9.19 11.57
C GLY A 60 -0.23 8.69 12.60
N ALA A 61 -0.21 9.37 13.73
CA ALA A 61 0.43 8.88 14.93
C ALA A 61 -0.37 7.72 15.53
N LYS A 62 0.31 6.86 16.28
CA LYS A 62 -0.32 5.82 17.10
C LYS A 62 -1.03 6.42 18.30
#